data_AF-A0A8T6EN03-F1
#
_entry.id   AF-A0A8T6EN03-F1
#
_cell.length_a   1.000
_cell.length_b   1.000
_cell.length_c   1.000
_cell.angle_alpha   90.00
_cell.angle_beta   90.00
_cell.angle_gamma   90.00
#
_symmetry.space_group_name_H-M   'P 1'
#
loop_
_entity.id
_entity.type
_entity.pdbx_description
1 polymer ?
#
loop_
_entity_poly.entity_id
_entity_poly.type
_entity_poly.pdbx_seq_one_letter_code
_entity_poly.pdbx_strand_id
1 'polypeptide(L)' 'MLEYKGYLGKVVYDDEAEVLHVRVINSGPYPIANAEATDVEGLKREFRRSIDVYLEGCEELGIEPAAPTPVPLETQAG' A
#
# COMPACT_ATOMS: atom_id res chain seq x y z
N MET A 1 -10.37 -0.65 -2.55
CA MET A 1 -8.94 -0.53 -2.92
C MET A 1 -8.49 0.89 -2.62
N LEU A 2 -7.26 1.08 -2.16
CA LEU A 2 -6.66 2.40 -1.94
C LEU A 2 -5.59 2.64 -3.02
N GLU A 3 -5.41 3.90 -3.40
CA GLU A 3 -4.38 4.31 -4.34
C GLU A 3 -3.70 5.59 -3.84
N TYR A 4 -2.37 5.62 -3.93
CA TYR A 4 -1.59 6.81 -3.61
C TYR A 4 -0.22 6.75 -4.28
N LYS A 5 0.15 7.80 -5.04
CA LYS A 5 1.42 7.88 -5.78
C LYS A 5 1.70 6.65 -6.67
N GLY A 6 0.65 6.07 -7.24
CA GLY A 6 0.73 4.85 -8.06
C GLY A 6 0.77 3.53 -7.26
N TYR A 7 0.89 3.56 -5.93
CA TYR A 7 0.81 2.36 -5.10
C TYR A 7 -0.63 1.96 -4.84
N LEU A 8 -0.91 0.67 -5.01
CA LEU A 8 -2.22 0.06 -4.81
C LEU A 8 -2.26 -0.68 -3.48
N GLY A 9 -3.17 -0.27 -2.60
CA GLY A 9 -3.46 -0.89 -1.32
C GLY A 9 -4.70 -1.79 -1.37
N LYS A 10 -4.54 -3.07 -1.04
CA LYS A 10 -5.65 -3.98 -0.78
C LYS A 10 -6.04 -3.91 0.69
N VAL A 11 -7.31 -3.62 0.96
CA VAL A 11 -7.88 -3.64 2.32
C VAL A 11 -8.32 -5.06 2.64
N VAL A 12 -7.93 -5.55 3.81
CA VAL A 12 -8.34 -6.84 4.38
C VAL A 12 -8.83 -6.56 5.80
N TYR A 13 -9.99 -7.09 6.16
CA TYR A 13 -10.46 -7.08 7.54
C TYR A 13 -9.88 -8.30 8.25
N ASP A 14 -9.28 -8.09 9.42
CA ASP A 14 -8.84 -9.13 10.34
C ASP A 14 -9.89 -9.23 11.45
N ASP A 15 -10.60 -10.35 11.49
CA ASP A 15 -11.69 -10.59 12.43
C ASP A 15 -11.20 -10.97 13.84
N GLU A 16 -9.99 -11.51 13.97
CA GLU A 16 -9.40 -11.82 15.28
C GLU A 16 -8.94 -10.55 15.99
N ALA A 17 -8.38 -9.60 15.23
CA ALA A 17 -7.87 -8.32 15.75
C ALA A 17 -8.90 -7.18 15.68
N GLU A 18 -10.04 -7.36 15.02
CA GLU A 18 -11.08 -6.35 14.78
C GLU A 18 -10.54 -5.06 14.11
N VAL A 19 -9.59 -5.19 13.18
CA VAL A 19 -8.97 -4.07 12.47
C VAL A 19 -9.00 -4.24 10.95
N LEU A 20 -8.94 -3.12 10.25
CA LEU A 20 -8.70 -3.10 8.80
C LEU A 20 -7.20 -2.99 8.56
N HIS A 21 -6.64 -3.95 7.82
CA HIS A 21 -5.27 -3.90 7.33
C HIS A 21 -5.22 -3.47 5.86
N VAL A 22 -4.20 -2.70 5.50
CA VAL A 22 -3.85 -2.40 4.11
C VAL A 22 -2.50 -3.01 3.77
N ARG A 23 -2.45 -3.74 2.65
CA ARG A 23 -1.24 -4.27 2.06
C ARG A 23 -1.02 -3.68 0.67
N VAL A 24 0.19 -3.20 0.40
CA VAL A 24 0.59 -2.82 -0.97
C VAL A 24 0.74 -4.07 -1.83
N ILE A 25 0.10 -4.06 -3.02
CA ILE A 25 0.04 -5.24 -3.90
C ILE A 25 0.81 -5.09 -5.22
N ASN A 26 1.32 -3.89 -5.52
CA ASN A 26 2.06 -3.61 -6.76
C ASN A 26 3.51 -3.17 -6.51
N SER A 27 4.11 -3.57 -5.39
CA SER A 27 5.50 -3.25 -5.01
C SER A 27 6.48 -4.43 -5.18
N GLY A 28 6.11 -5.46 -5.94
CA GLY A 28 6.89 -6.69 -6.08
C GLY A 28 6.72 -7.66 -4.89
N PRO A 29 7.68 -8.59 -4.68
CA PRO A 29 7.53 -9.68 -3.72
C PRO A 29 7.67 -9.26 -2.25
N TYR A 30 8.21 -8.07 -1.97
CA TYR A 30 8.46 -7.59 -0.63
C TYR A 30 7.38 -6.58 -0.19
N PRO A 31 6.85 -6.69 1.04
CA PRO A 31 5.96 -5.69 1.59
C PRO A 31 6.76 -4.41 1.88
N ILE A 32 6.35 -3.29 1.30
CA ILE A 32 7.01 -1.98 1.49
C ILE A 32 6.28 -1.07 2.49
N ALA A 33 5.04 -1.40 2.83
CA ALA A 33 4.18 -0.60 3.68
C ALA A 33 3.06 -1.48 4.28
N ASN A 34 2.79 -1.28 5.56
CA ASN A 34 1.67 -1.84 6.30
C ASN A 34 0.95 -0.69 6.98
N ALA A 35 -0.37 -0.66 6.89
CA ALA A 35 -1.21 0.30 7.58
C ALA A 35 -2.41 -0.41 8.19
N GLU A 36 -2.84 0.04 9.36
CA GLU A 36 -4.00 -0.49 10.07
C GLU A 36 -4.81 0.64 10.70
N ALA A 37 -6.13 0.46 10.79
CA ALA A 37 -7.02 1.39 11.48
C ALA A 37 -8.37 0.74 11.80
N THR A 38 -9.10 1.35 12.73
CA THR A 38 -10.48 0.98 13.09
C THR A 38 -11.55 1.71 12.27
N ASP A 39 -11.15 2.71 11.49
CA ASP A 39 -12.03 3.48 10.61
C ASP A 39 -11.39 3.77 9.24
N VAL A 40 -12.24 4.06 8.25
CA VAL A 40 -11.82 4.25 6.85
C VAL A 40 -10.94 5.48 6.67
N GLU A 41 -11.15 6.54 7.45
CA GLU A 41 -10.36 7.77 7.34
C GLU A 41 -8.95 7.56 7.88
N GLY A 42 -8.85 6.92 9.05
CA GLY A 42 -7.59 6.47 9.63
C GLY A 42 -6.82 5.56 8.68
N LEU A 43 -7.52 4.60 8.06
CA LEU A 43 -6.89 3.67 7.13
C LEU A 43 -6.26 4.38 5.93
N LYS A 44 -6.96 5.37 5.35
CA LYS A 44 -6.45 6.18 4.24
C LYS A 44 -5.24 7.02 4.65
N ARG A 45 -5.28 7.60 5.85
CA ARG A 45 -4.19 8.43 6.38
C ARG A 45 -2.94 7.58 6.62
N GLU A 46 -3.07 6.46 7.33
CA GLU A 46 -1.95 5.58 7.64
C GLU A 46 -1.36 4.95 6.36
N PHE A 47 -2.21 4.60 5.39
CA PHE A 47 -1.72 4.13 4.08
C PHE A 47 -0.85 5.18 3.38
N ARG A 48 -1.33 6.42 3.26
CA ARG A 48 -0.56 7.51 2.62
C ARG A 48 0.75 7.79 3.35
N ARG A 49 0.69 7.85 4.68
CA ARG A 49 1.85 8.05 5.54
C ARG A 49 2.89 6.95 5.34
N SER A 50 2.47 5.69 5.30
CA SER A 50 3.38 4.55 5.14
C SER A 50 4.11 4.59 3.79
N ILE A 51 3.40 4.96 2.71
CA ILE A 51 4.01 5.18 1.38
C ILE A 51 4.98 6.37 1.39
N ASP A 52 4.62 7.49 2.03
CA ASP A 52 5.50 8.67 2.10
C ASP A 52 6.81 8.35 2.85
N VAL A 53 6.71 7.66 3.99
CA VAL A 53 7.89 7.21 4.76
C VAL A 53 8.75 6.24 3.96
N TYR A 54 8.13 5.32 3.21
CA TYR A 54 8.87 4.42 2.32
C TYR A 54 9.66 5.18 1.25
N LEU A 55 9.02 6.14 0.58
CA LEU A 55 9.66 6.93 -0.47
C LEU A 55 10.78 7.81 0.06
N GLU A 56 10.56 8.45 1.22
CA GLU A 56 11.59 9.24 1.92
C GLU A 56 12.80 8.36 2.27
N GLY A 57 12.57 7.17 2.83
CA GLY A 57 13.65 6.22 3.12
C GLY A 57 14.39 5.76 1.86
N CYS A 58 13.71 5.61 0.72
CA CYS A 58 14.37 5.33 -0.55
C CYS A 58 15.28 6.47 -1.01
N GLU A 59 14.80 7.71 -0.89
CA GLU A 59 15.56 8.92 -1.23
C GLU A 59 16.80 9.07 -0.35
N GLU A 60 16.66 8.92 0.97
CA GLU A 60 17.77 9.02 1.94
C GLU A 60 18.88 7.99 1.68
N LEU A 61 18.50 6.78 1.26
CA LEU A 61 19.43 5.69 0.97
C LEU A 61 19.97 5.72 -0.46
N GLY A 62 19.48 6.62 -1.32
CA GLY A 62 19.82 6.67 -2.73
C GLY A 62 19.43 5.41 -3.50
N ILE A 63 18.39 4.71 -3.04
CA ILE A 63 17.86 3.51 -3.68
C ILE A 63 16.65 3.86 -4.53
N GLU A 64 16.50 3.20 -5.66
CA GLU A 64 15.30 3.33 -6.47
C GLU A 64 14.13 2.64 -5.73
N PRO A 65 13.02 3.34 -5.47
CA PRO A 65 11.85 2.71 -4.86
C PRO A 65 11.34 1.59 -5.77
N ALA A 66 10.83 0.53 -5.17
CA ALA A 66 10.16 -0.56 -5.86
C ALA A 66 8.98 0.03 -6.63
N ALA A 67 9.20 0.27 -7.92
CA ALA A 67 8.24 0.97 -8.76
C ALA A 67 6.88 0.27 -8.67
N PRO A 68 5.78 1.03 -8.61
CA PRO A 68 4.47 0.46 -8.87
C PRO A 68 4.49 -0.02 -10.31
N THR A 69 4.69 -1.32 -10.53
CA THR A 69 4.55 -1.87 -11.88
C THR A 69 3.21 -1.42 -12.41
N PRO A 70 3.14 -0.77 -13.59
CA PRO A 70 1.85 -0.48 -14.20
C PRO A 70 1.19 -1.83 -14.40
N VAL A 71 0.19 -2.15 -13.58
CA VAL A 71 -0.68 -3.30 -13.82
C VAL A 71 -1.30 -3.05 -15.20
N PRO A 72 -1.02 -3.90 -16.21
CA PRO A 72 -1.75 -3.79 -17.46
C PRO A 72 -3.23 -3.91 -17.11
N LEU A 73 -4.06 -3.03 -17.66
CA LEU A 73 -5.52 -2.94 -17.43
C LEU A 73 -6.31 -4.20 -17.88
N GLU A 74 -5.65 -5.34 -18.06
CA GLU A 74 -6.17 -6.54 -18.73
C GLU A 74 -6.25 -7.74 -17.79
N THR A 75 -6.81 -7.59 -16.59
CA THR A 75 -7.40 -8.72 -15.84
C THR A 75 -8.66 -8.28 -15.09
N GLN A 76 -9.56 -7.59 -15.79
CA GLN A 76 -10.97 -7.48 -15.41
C GLN A 76 -11.85 -8.01 -16.54
N ALA A 77 -11.60 -9.23 -16.99
CA ALA A 77 -12.53 -10.03 -17.78
C ALA A 77 -12.10 -11.51 -17.66
N GLY A 78 -12.95 -12.32 -17.05
CA GLY A 78 -12.72 -13.75 -16.80
C GLY A 78 -13.53 -14.22 -15.61
#